data_AF-A0A1G8FFZ0-F1
#
_entry.id   AF-A0A1G8FFZ0-F1
#
_cell.length_a   1.000
_cell.length_b   1.000
_cell.length_c   1.000
_cell.angle_alpha   90.00
_cell.angle_beta   90.00
_cell.angle_gamma   90.00
#
_symmetry.space_group_name_H-M   'P 1'
#
loop_
_entity.id
_entity.type
_entity.pdbx_description
1 polymer ?
#
loop_
_entity_poly.entity_id
_entity_poly.type
_entity_poly.pdbx_seq_one_letter_code
_entity_poly.pdbx_strand_id
1 'polypeptide(L)'
;MKFSSFLILISVLLLNCQNKDNQATKAAIKKKADTLQIVEDSNQKTTDSVTAIKSQKTHQLILTSNALQAINTTTGSTTEIPFGKPFDEMKEIVTRILQSKPISEGINAECGAGRLKMASWNNGLTLVFQKKGAQSVESESPWEFAGWYVSLNPRNTTKITTMSGIGIGSTRGEMESAYVIIVKKSSLGYEFSTTSGLYGIFDGMGKEAKITNMWSGVSCNFR
;
A
#
# COMPACT_ATOMS: atom_id res chain seq x y z
N MET A 1 -46.24 2.70 -30.56
CA MET A 1 -46.76 4.07 -30.35
C MET A 1 -47.32 4.19 -28.94
N LYS A 2 -46.64 4.93 -28.06
CA LYS A 2 -47.22 5.78 -27.00
C LYS A 2 -46.06 6.43 -26.25
N PHE A 3 -45.95 7.74 -26.43
CA PHE A 3 -45.05 8.65 -25.74
C PHE A 3 -45.43 8.76 -24.26
N SER A 4 -44.44 8.85 -23.37
CA SER A 4 -44.60 9.63 -22.15
C SER A 4 -43.23 10.09 -21.66
N SER A 5 -42.88 11.32 -22.03
CA SER A 5 -41.77 12.08 -21.48
C SER A 5 -42.17 12.59 -20.09
N PHE A 6 -41.45 12.19 -19.04
CA PHE A 6 -41.52 12.85 -17.74
C PHE A 6 -40.26 13.70 -17.56
N LEU A 7 -40.42 14.98 -17.85
CA LEU A 7 -39.49 16.05 -17.51
C LEU A 7 -39.63 16.31 -16.00
N ILE A 8 -38.61 16.03 -15.21
CA ILE A 8 -38.53 16.50 -13.82
C ILE A 8 -37.40 17.55 -13.76
N LEU A 9 -37.86 18.81 -13.73
CA LEU A 9 -37.10 20.00 -13.42
C LEU A 9 -36.86 20.01 -11.90
N ILE A 10 -35.62 19.88 -11.42
CA ILE A 10 -35.28 20.17 -10.03
C ILE A 10 -34.28 21.33 -10.00
N SER A 11 -34.78 22.43 -9.44
CA SER A 11 -34.13 23.72 -9.29
C SER A 11 -32.96 23.69 -8.31
N VAL A 12 -31.97 24.50 -8.69
CA VAL A 12 -30.77 24.91 -7.97
C VAL A 12 -31.09 25.59 -6.64
N LEU A 13 -30.39 25.20 -5.56
CA LEU A 13 -30.13 26.06 -4.40
C LEU A 13 -28.63 26.03 -4.09
N LEU A 14 -27.93 27.08 -4.56
CA LEU A 14 -26.58 27.44 -4.15
C LEU A 14 -26.68 28.20 -2.82
N LEU A 15 -26.14 27.63 -1.74
CA LEU A 15 -25.84 28.38 -0.52
C LEU A 15 -24.33 28.60 -0.44
N ASN A 16 -23.98 29.83 -0.81
CA ASN A 16 -22.68 30.45 -0.74
C ASN A 16 -22.43 30.93 0.70
N CYS A 17 -21.39 30.44 1.37
CA CYS A 17 -20.86 31.06 2.58
C CYS A 17 -19.37 31.31 2.38
N GLN A 18 -19.06 32.51 1.86
CA GLN A 18 -17.74 33.09 1.97
C GLN A 18 -17.54 33.56 3.41
N ASN A 19 -16.50 33.06 4.08
CA ASN A 19 -16.06 33.64 5.34
C ASN A 19 -14.80 34.49 5.10
N LYS A 20 -14.85 35.66 5.74
CA LYS A 20 -14.01 36.84 5.54
C LYS A 20 -12.60 36.69 6.10
N ASP A 21 -11.73 37.49 5.51
CA ASP A 21 -10.36 37.82 5.88
C ASP A 21 -10.14 38.12 7.37
N ASN A 22 -8.95 37.78 7.86
CA ASN A 22 -8.27 38.59 8.87
C ASN A 22 -6.76 38.66 8.56
N GLN A 23 -6.37 39.81 8.03
CA GLN A 23 -5.02 40.26 7.85
C GLN A 23 -4.59 40.96 9.15
N ALA A 24 -3.52 40.50 9.79
CA ALA A 24 -2.86 41.21 10.88
C ALA A 24 -1.35 41.29 10.66
N THR A 25 -0.96 42.48 10.20
CA THR A 25 0.21 43.30 10.59
C THR A 25 1.64 42.77 10.50
N LYS A 26 2.38 43.51 9.65
CA LYS A 26 3.84 43.65 9.53
C LYS A 26 4.55 43.92 10.87
N ALA A 27 5.76 43.37 11.02
CA ALA A 27 6.90 44.11 11.55
C ALA A 27 8.19 43.58 10.92
N ALA A 28 8.87 44.45 10.17
CA ALA A 28 10.21 44.25 9.65
C ALA A 28 11.21 44.93 10.59
N ILE A 29 12.34 44.30 10.87
CA ILE A 29 13.54 44.98 11.36
C ILE A 29 14.71 44.62 10.43
N LYS A 30 15.38 45.67 9.97
CA LYS A 30 16.42 45.72 8.95
C LYS A 30 17.81 45.75 9.62
N LYS A 31 18.77 45.05 8.99
CA LYS A 31 20.21 45.35 8.82
C LYS A 31 21.06 45.79 10.03
N LYS A 32 22.22 45.13 10.19
CA LYS A 32 23.53 45.75 9.90
C LYS A 32 24.61 44.68 9.65
N ALA A 33 25.41 44.91 8.62
CA ALA A 33 26.64 44.20 8.31
C ALA A 33 27.82 44.94 8.94
N ASP A 34 28.87 44.23 9.37
CA ASP A 34 30.24 44.72 9.15
C ASP A 34 31.33 43.64 9.29
N THR A 35 32.17 43.62 8.26
CA THR A 35 33.64 43.42 8.25
C THR A 35 34.30 42.06 8.58
N LEU A 36 35.12 41.65 7.59
CA LEU A 36 36.08 40.54 7.49
C LEU A 36 37.22 40.61 8.53
N GLN A 37 37.73 39.44 8.95
CA GLN A 37 39.18 39.23 9.07
C GLN A 37 39.52 37.74 8.94
N ILE A 38 40.46 37.46 8.03
CA ILE A 38 41.14 36.18 7.83
C ILE A 38 42.27 36.13 8.85
N VAL A 39 42.33 35.09 9.69
CA VAL A 39 43.58 34.55 10.22
C VAL A 39 43.46 33.03 10.21
N GLU A 40 44.28 32.44 9.35
CA GLU A 40 44.63 31.04 9.27
C GLU A 40 45.68 30.77 10.35
N ASP A 41 45.41 29.89 11.32
CA ASP A 41 46.37 28.87 11.74
C ASP A 41 45.77 27.86 12.72
N SER A 42 46.40 26.69 12.76
CA SER A 42 46.33 25.64 13.79
C SER A 42 45.37 24.46 13.55
N ASN A 43 45.96 23.45 12.90
CA ASN A 43 45.84 22.02 13.21
C ASN A 43 44.96 21.66 14.42
N GLN A 44 43.76 21.13 14.16
CA GLN A 44 43.19 20.15 15.07
C GLN A 44 42.37 19.12 14.30
N LYS A 45 43.00 17.95 14.15
CA LYS A 45 42.42 16.67 13.74
C LYS A 45 41.09 16.45 14.46
N THR A 46 40.00 16.90 13.83
CA THR A 46 38.65 16.56 14.25
C THR A 46 38.36 15.20 13.65
N THR A 47 38.38 14.18 14.51
CA THR A 47 37.85 12.87 14.16
C THR A 47 36.36 13.07 13.91
N ASP A 48 35.99 13.25 12.64
CA ASP A 48 34.61 13.22 12.18
C ASP A 48 34.01 11.86 12.50
N SER A 49 33.52 11.73 13.72
CA SER A 49 32.52 10.71 14.06
C SER A 49 31.23 11.14 13.38
N VAL A 50 31.16 10.91 12.06
CA VAL A 50 29.91 10.81 11.34
C VAL A 50 29.19 9.61 11.97
N THR A 51 28.46 9.88 13.04
CA THR A 51 27.46 8.97 13.55
C THR A 51 26.49 8.75 12.40
N ALA A 52 26.62 7.61 11.73
CA ALA A 52 25.68 7.19 10.72
C ALA A 52 24.29 7.18 11.37
N ILE A 53 23.49 8.20 11.10
CA ILE A 53 22.09 8.22 11.51
C ILE A 53 21.44 7.09 10.73
N LYS A 54 21.29 5.95 11.39
CA LYS A 54 20.53 4.82 10.87
C LYS A 54 19.12 5.36 10.63
N SER A 55 18.76 5.51 9.35
CA SER A 55 17.39 5.88 8.94
C SER A 55 16.43 4.89 9.58
N GLN A 56 15.77 5.30 10.66
CA GLN A 56 14.81 4.46 11.33
C GLN A 56 13.55 4.41 10.48
N LYS A 57 13.13 3.18 10.17
CA LYS A 57 11.87 2.94 9.47
C LYS A 57 10.72 3.28 10.41
N THR A 58 10.21 4.51 10.32
CA THR A 58 9.09 5.00 11.14
C THR A 58 7.74 4.49 10.68
N HIS A 59 7.68 3.81 9.53
CA HIS A 59 6.43 3.30 8.97
C HIS A 59 6.51 1.81 8.63
N GLN A 60 5.44 1.08 8.92
CA GLN A 60 5.28 -0.32 8.53
C GLN A 60 4.05 -0.47 7.64
N LEU A 61 4.14 -1.39 6.67
CA LEU A 61 3.01 -1.79 5.85
C LEU A 61 2.30 -2.97 6.52
N ILE A 62 0.97 -2.98 6.48
CA ILE A 62 0.10 -3.98 7.07
C ILE A 62 -0.90 -4.47 6.02
N LEU A 63 -1.15 -5.78 6.06
CA LEU A 63 -2.09 -6.47 5.18
C LEU A 63 -3.51 -6.36 5.73
N THR A 64 -4.47 -6.07 4.85
CA THR A 64 -5.89 -6.03 5.22
C THR A 64 -6.75 -6.63 4.11
N SER A 65 -7.99 -6.98 4.41
CA SER A 65 -8.84 -7.73 3.49
C SER A 65 -9.38 -6.93 2.29
N ASN A 66 -9.23 -5.60 2.24
CA ASN A 66 -9.70 -4.75 1.13
C ASN A 66 -8.76 -3.57 0.81
N ALA A 67 -7.54 -3.57 1.35
CA ALA A 67 -6.61 -2.45 1.28
C ALA A 67 -5.20 -2.88 1.72
N LEU A 68 -4.28 -1.92 1.73
CA LEU A 68 -3.10 -1.94 2.60
C LEU A 68 -3.27 -0.88 3.70
N GLN A 69 -2.50 -0.98 4.77
CA GLN A 69 -2.46 0.05 5.81
C GLN A 69 -1.02 0.42 6.13
N ALA A 70 -0.76 1.70 6.31
CA ALA A 70 0.49 2.20 6.87
C ALA A 70 0.30 2.44 8.37
N ILE A 71 1.25 2.00 9.18
CA ILE A 71 1.34 2.34 10.60
C ILE A 71 2.58 3.19 10.81
N ASN A 72 2.45 4.34 11.48
CA ASN A 72 3.58 5.02 12.08
C ASN A 72 3.96 4.29 13.37
N THR A 73 5.12 3.66 13.41
CA THR A 73 5.57 2.83 14.53
C THR A 73 5.98 3.63 15.75
N THR A 74 6.15 4.95 15.62
CA THR A 74 6.45 5.86 16.73
C THR A 74 5.18 6.37 17.41
N THR A 75 4.16 6.73 16.62
CA THR A 75 2.92 7.33 17.16
C THR A 75 1.77 6.34 17.30
N GLY A 76 1.87 5.16 16.66
CA GLY A 76 0.77 4.19 16.54
C GLY A 76 -0.33 4.61 15.57
N SER A 77 -0.21 5.79 14.92
CA SER A 77 -1.21 6.27 13.98
C SER A 77 -1.28 5.38 12.74
N THR A 78 -2.48 5.14 12.24
CA THR A 78 -2.71 4.29 11.08
C THR A 78 -3.36 5.07 9.94
N THR A 79 -2.96 4.76 8.71
CA THR A 79 -3.52 5.33 7.49
C THR A 79 -3.87 4.20 6.54
N GLU A 80 -5.14 4.09 6.17
CA GLU A 80 -5.57 3.14 5.15
C GLU A 80 -5.12 3.59 3.75
N ILE A 81 -4.73 2.61 2.94
CA ILE A 81 -4.35 2.76 1.53
C ILE A 81 -5.34 1.88 0.73
N PRO A 82 -6.53 2.42 0.40
CA PRO A 82 -7.60 1.64 -0.22
C PRO A 82 -7.28 1.25 -1.66
N PHE A 83 -8.02 0.27 -2.18
CA PHE A 83 -8.08 -0.01 -3.62
C PHE A 83 -8.53 1.21 -4.43
N GLY A 84 -8.21 1.22 -5.72
CA GLY A 84 -8.51 2.31 -6.66
C GLY A 84 -7.39 3.34 -6.81
N LYS A 85 -6.35 3.31 -5.96
CA LYS A 85 -5.22 4.25 -6.08
C LYS A 85 -4.43 4.07 -7.39
N PRO A 86 -4.00 5.14 -8.05
CA PRO A 86 -3.17 5.06 -9.26
C PRO A 86 -1.86 4.31 -9.03
N PHE A 87 -1.37 3.64 -10.07
CA PHE A 87 -0.12 2.87 -10.05
C PHE A 87 1.08 3.65 -9.49
N ASP A 88 1.35 4.83 -10.02
CA ASP A 88 2.54 5.59 -9.62
C ASP A 88 2.43 6.08 -8.18
N GLU A 89 1.25 6.50 -7.73
CA GLU A 89 1.01 6.88 -6.34
C GLU A 89 1.27 5.69 -5.39
N MET A 90 0.75 4.50 -5.70
CA MET A 90 0.99 3.30 -4.90
C MET A 90 2.46 2.89 -4.86
N LYS A 91 3.12 2.96 -6.02
CA LYS A 91 4.55 2.65 -6.13
C LYS A 91 5.37 3.59 -5.25
N GLU A 92 5.07 4.88 -5.25
CA GLU A 92 5.73 5.87 -4.39
C GLU A 92 5.48 5.63 -2.91
N ILE A 93 4.22 5.42 -2.50
CA ILE A 93 3.83 5.15 -1.12
C ILE A 93 4.57 3.92 -0.60
N VAL A 94 4.50 2.80 -1.31
CA VAL A 94 5.11 1.54 -0.87
C VAL A 94 6.63 1.61 -0.92
N THR A 95 7.22 2.28 -1.91
CA THR A 95 8.68 2.50 -1.96
C THR A 95 9.16 3.30 -0.76
N ARG A 96 8.42 4.34 -0.35
CA ARG A 96 8.74 5.15 0.83
C ARG A 96 8.64 4.34 2.12
N ILE A 97 7.55 3.58 2.28
CA ILE A 97 7.34 2.75 3.48
C ILE A 97 8.37 1.65 3.55
N LEU A 98 8.60 0.89 2.47
CA LEU A 98 9.54 -0.23 2.45
C LEU A 98 11.01 0.20 2.29
N GLN A 99 11.26 1.49 2.05
CA GLN A 99 12.59 2.04 1.75
C GLN A 99 13.31 1.27 0.63
N SER A 100 12.55 0.76 -0.34
CA SER A 100 13.06 -0.04 -1.46
C SER A 100 12.14 0.08 -2.67
N LYS A 101 12.73 0.11 -3.87
CA LYS A 101 11.99 0.12 -5.14
C LYS A 101 11.47 -1.29 -5.47
N PRO A 102 10.44 -1.41 -6.34
CA PRO A 102 10.08 -2.70 -6.91
C PRO A 102 11.30 -3.36 -7.58
N ILE A 103 11.44 -4.67 -7.41
CA ILE A 103 12.44 -5.50 -8.12
C ILE A 103 11.96 -5.88 -9.52
N SER A 104 10.66 -5.82 -9.76
CA SER A 104 10.06 -6.02 -11.08
C SER A 104 8.76 -5.25 -11.21
N GLU A 105 8.47 -4.84 -12.45
CA GLU A 105 7.19 -4.31 -12.87
C GLU A 105 6.85 -4.97 -14.22
N GLY A 106 5.58 -5.31 -14.45
CA GLY A 106 5.19 -5.99 -15.68
C GLY A 106 3.70 -6.01 -15.92
N ILE A 107 3.31 -6.43 -17.13
CA ILE A 107 1.91 -6.67 -17.49
C ILE A 107 1.70 -8.17 -17.64
N ASN A 108 0.70 -8.71 -16.94
CA ASN A 108 0.19 -10.06 -17.12
C ASN A 108 -1.12 -9.97 -17.93
N ALA A 109 -1.09 -10.45 -19.16
CA ALA A 109 -2.26 -10.46 -20.05
C ALA A 109 -3.05 -11.78 -20.01
N GLU A 110 -2.57 -12.78 -19.26
CA GLU A 110 -3.12 -14.14 -19.22
C GLU A 110 -3.98 -14.41 -17.98
N CYS A 111 -4.11 -13.43 -17.09
CA CYS A 111 -4.98 -13.56 -15.95
C CYS A 111 -6.45 -13.64 -16.39
N GLY A 112 -7.20 -14.62 -15.87
CA GLY A 112 -8.64 -14.74 -16.11
C GLY A 112 -9.47 -13.55 -15.63
N ALA A 113 -8.91 -12.68 -14.77
CA ALA A 113 -9.53 -11.42 -14.38
C ALA A 113 -9.36 -10.31 -15.43
N GLY A 114 -8.60 -10.53 -16.49
CA GLY A 114 -8.22 -9.53 -17.50
C GLY A 114 -6.76 -9.09 -17.36
N ARG A 115 -6.32 -8.15 -18.20
CA ARG A 115 -4.95 -7.63 -18.16
C ARG A 115 -4.66 -6.97 -16.81
N LEU A 116 -3.57 -7.37 -16.17
CA LEU A 116 -3.09 -6.83 -14.91
C LEU A 116 -1.73 -6.17 -15.08
N LYS A 117 -1.50 -5.05 -14.41
CA LYS A 117 -0.16 -4.52 -14.16
C LYS A 117 0.27 -4.95 -12.76
N MET A 118 1.51 -5.38 -12.60
CA MET A 118 2.03 -5.90 -11.33
C MET A 118 3.35 -5.24 -10.99
N ALA A 119 3.58 -4.97 -9.70
CA ALA A 119 4.86 -4.51 -9.17
C ALA A 119 5.23 -5.36 -7.95
N SER A 120 6.45 -5.91 -7.93
CA SER A 120 6.88 -6.83 -6.88
C SER A 120 8.09 -6.30 -6.13
N TRP A 121 8.17 -6.58 -4.83
CA TRP A 121 9.26 -6.21 -3.93
C TRP A 121 10.03 -7.44 -3.46
N ASN A 122 11.25 -7.21 -3.01
CA ASN A 122 12.16 -8.26 -2.55
C ASN A 122 11.66 -9.02 -1.30
N ASN A 123 10.61 -8.56 -0.62
CA ASN A 123 10.01 -9.20 0.55
C ASN A 123 8.81 -10.11 0.19
N GLY A 124 8.60 -10.38 -1.09
CA GLY A 124 7.52 -11.26 -1.57
C GLY A 124 6.19 -10.53 -1.79
N LEU A 125 6.09 -9.24 -1.45
CA LEU A 125 4.92 -8.43 -1.78
C LEU A 125 4.83 -8.19 -3.28
N THR A 126 3.64 -8.38 -3.83
CA THR A 126 3.26 -7.94 -5.17
C THR A 126 1.96 -7.15 -5.09
N LEU A 127 1.98 -5.95 -5.67
CA LEU A 127 0.78 -5.15 -5.87
C LEU A 127 0.20 -5.45 -7.25
N VAL A 128 -1.11 -5.60 -7.31
CA VAL A 128 -1.87 -5.94 -8.50
C VAL A 128 -2.73 -4.74 -8.89
N PHE A 129 -2.70 -4.37 -10.15
CA PHE A 129 -3.42 -3.23 -10.71
C PHE A 129 -4.24 -3.65 -11.92
N GLN A 130 -5.41 -3.07 -12.06
CA GLN A 130 -6.33 -3.33 -13.16
C GLN A 130 -6.87 -2.00 -13.71
N LYS A 131 -7.17 -1.95 -15.02
CA LYS A 131 -7.93 -0.84 -15.59
C LYS A 131 -9.41 -1.01 -15.27
N LYS A 132 -10.09 0.06 -14.86
CA LYS A 132 -11.56 0.04 -14.72
C LYS A 132 -12.24 0.22 -16.07
N GLY A 133 -13.35 -0.52 -16.27
CA GLY A 133 -14.27 -0.34 -17.40
C GLY A 133 -13.83 -1.04 -18.69
N ALA A 134 -14.54 -2.10 -19.06
CA ALA A 134 -14.41 -2.76 -20.37
C ALA A 134 -15.19 -2.02 -21.48
N GLN A 135 -15.82 -0.88 -21.16
CA GLN A 135 -16.72 -0.12 -22.04
C GLN A 135 -16.24 1.31 -22.34
N SER A 136 -15.18 1.78 -21.68
CA SER A 136 -14.49 3.01 -22.02
C SER A 136 -13.29 2.67 -22.89
N VAL A 137 -13.09 3.43 -23.97
CA VAL A 137 -11.96 3.34 -24.91
C VAL A 137 -10.68 2.91 -24.14
N GLU A 138 -10.24 1.66 -24.35
CA GLU A 138 -9.24 0.94 -23.55
C GLU A 138 -7.91 1.69 -23.34
N SER A 139 -7.65 2.71 -24.16
CA SER A 139 -6.41 3.47 -24.17
C SER A 139 -6.20 4.32 -22.91
N GLU A 140 -7.24 4.96 -22.36
CA GLU A 140 -7.03 6.09 -21.43
C GLU A 140 -7.28 5.77 -19.94
N SER A 141 -7.80 4.58 -19.62
CA SER A 141 -8.07 4.23 -18.23
C SER A 141 -6.76 3.96 -17.47
N PRO A 142 -6.50 4.64 -16.33
CA PRO A 142 -5.29 4.42 -15.56
C PRO A 142 -5.30 3.03 -14.91
N TRP A 143 -4.10 2.54 -14.60
CA TRP A 143 -3.94 1.34 -13.78
C TRP A 143 -4.26 1.70 -12.32
N GLU A 144 -5.27 1.05 -11.77
CA GLU A 144 -5.71 1.26 -10.40
C GLU A 144 -5.42 0.05 -9.52
N PHE A 145 -5.04 0.29 -8.27
CA PHE A 145 -4.73 -0.74 -7.29
C PHE A 145 -5.96 -1.63 -7.04
N ALA A 146 -5.85 -2.91 -7.35
CA ALA A 146 -6.97 -3.85 -7.36
C ALA A 146 -6.77 -5.03 -6.39
N GLY A 147 -5.56 -5.20 -5.85
CA GLY A 147 -5.26 -6.28 -4.93
C GLY A 147 -3.80 -6.32 -4.54
N TRP A 148 -3.49 -7.10 -3.52
CA TRP A 148 -2.13 -7.40 -3.11
C TRP A 148 -1.97 -8.90 -2.91
N TYR A 149 -0.75 -9.36 -3.09
CA TYR A 149 -0.35 -10.74 -2.92
C TYR A 149 0.99 -10.80 -2.19
N VAL A 150 1.14 -11.74 -1.27
CA VAL A 150 2.42 -12.04 -0.61
C VAL A 150 2.67 -13.54 -0.74
N SER A 151 3.90 -13.90 -1.09
CA SER A 151 4.38 -15.29 -1.09
C SER A 151 5.65 -15.46 -0.28
N LEU A 152 5.95 -16.71 0.05
CA LEU A 152 7.22 -17.09 0.65
C LEU A 152 8.40 -16.68 -0.24
N ASN A 153 9.25 -15.80 0.30
CA ASN A 153 10.54 -15.49 -0.29
C ASN A 153 11.66 -15.94 0.66
N PRO A 154 12.35 -17.05 0.38
CA PRO A 154 13.38 -17.59 1.28
C PRO A 154 14.59 -16.68 1.43
N ARG A 155 14.77 -15.69 0.53
CA ARG A 155 15.88 -14.74 0.55
C ARG A 155 15.60 -13.47 1.36
N ASN A 156 14.39 -13.28 1.89
CA ASN A 156 14.05 -12.09 2.65
C ASN A 156 13.18 -12.42 3.86
N THR A 157 13.65 -12.00 5.02
CA THR A 157 13.01 -12.25 6.32
C THR A 157 12.07 -11.13 6.76
N THR A 158 11.98 -10.02 6.01
CA THR A 158 11.08 -8.90 6.34
C THR A 158 9.64 -9.31 6.12
N LYS A 159 8.97 -9.68 7.20
CA LYS A 159 7.56 -10.10 7.18
C LYS A 159 6.63 -8.89 7.09
N ILE A 160 5.62 -8.98 6.24
CA ILE A 160 4.44 -8.12 6.26
C ILE A 160 3.29 -9.00 6.74
N THR A 161 2.55 -8.52 7.73
CA THR A 161 1.46 -9.25 8.37
C THR A 161 0.20 -8.40 8.43
N THR A 162 -0.91 -9.01 8.79
CA THR A 162 -2.09 -8.30 9.29
C THR A 162 -1.79 -7.66 10.65
N MET A 163 -2.72 -6.83 11.14
CA MET A 163 -2.65 -6.25 12.48
C MET A 163 -2.63 -7.32 13.58
N SER A 164 -3.28 -8.48 13.35
CA SER A 164 -3.26 -9.62 14.27
C SER A 164 -1.99 -10.47 14.16
N GLY A 165 -1.00 -10.06 13.35
CA GLY A 165 0.26 -10.78 13.19
C GLY A 165 0.21 -11.96 12.22
N ILE A 166 -0.91 -12.16 11.52
CA ILE A 166 -1.02 -13.24 10.52
C ILE A 166 -0.28 -12.85 9.23
N GLY A 167 0.58 -13.74 8.75
CA GLY A 167 1.26 -13.59 7.47
C GLY A 167 1.88 -14.89 7.00
N ILE A 168 2.80 -14.78 6.04
CA ILE A 168 3.53 -15.96 5.54
C ILE A 168 4.27 -16.66 6.68
N GLY A 169 4.09 -17.97 6.76
CA GLY A 169 4.66 -18.83 7.80
C GLY A 169 3.81 -18.96 9.06
N SER A 170 2.76 -18.16 9.25
CA SER A 170 1.79 -18.38 10.34
C SER A 170 1.09 -19.73 10.15
N THR A 171 0.74 -20.38 11.24
CA THR A 171 0.06 -21.67 11.21
C THR A 171 -1.43 -21.52 10.96
N ARG A 172 -2.07 -22.60 10.50
CA ARG A 172 -3.54 -22.66 10.41
C ARG A 172 -4.20 -22.44 11.77
N GLY A 173 -3.62 -22.96 12.86
CA GLY A 173 -4.12 -22.74 14.21
C GLY A 173 -4.08 -21.26 14.62
N GLU A 174 -3.01 -20.54 14.28
CA GLU A 174 -2.90 -19.09 14.49
C GLU A 174 -3.96 -18.34 13.66
N MET A 175 -4.15 -18.73 12.40
CA MET A 175 -5.17 -18.14 11.52
C MET A 175 -6.58 -18.33 12.08
N GLU A 176 -6.94 -19.55 12.50
CA GLU A 176 -8.24 -19.87 13.10
C GLU A 176 -8.47 -19.15 14.43
N SER A 177 -7.40 -18.80 15.15
CA SER A 177 -7.49 -18.04 16.40
C SER A 177 -7.72 -16.54 16.16
N ALA A 178 -7.31 -16.02 15.01
CA ALA A 178 -7.46 -14.61 14.64
C ALA A 178 -8.69 -14.34 13.75
N TYR A 179 -9.14 -15.33 12.98
CA TYR A 179 -10.17 -15.17 11.96
C TYR A 179 -11.06 -16.42 11.83
N VAL A 180 -12.32 -16.19 11.47
CA VAL A 180 -13.19 -17.27 10.97
C VAL A 180 -12.82 -17.57 9.52
N ILE A 181 -12.40 -18.80 9.25
CA ILE A 181 -11.97 -19.24 7.91
C ILE A 181 -12.77 -20.43 7.40
N ILE A 182 -12.90 -20.48 6.07
CA ILE A 182 -13.32 -21.68 5.33
C ILE A 182 -12.09 -22.22 4.62
N VAL A 183 -11.79 -23.50 4.81
CA VAL A 183 -10.67 -24.20 4.15
C VAL A 183 -11.19 -25.23 3.16
N LYS A 184 -10.65 -25.23 1.93
CA LYS A 184 -10.98 -26.18 0.87
C LYS A 184 -9.72 -26.69 0.19
N LYS A 185 -9.70 -27.98 -0.15
CA LYS A 185 -8.63 -28.55 -0.97
C LYS A 185 -8.85 -28.18 -2.45
N SER A 186 -7.79 -27.75 -3.13
CA SER A 186 -7.78 -27.44 -4.57
C SER A 186 -6.49 -27.94 -5.23
N SER A 187 -6.31 -27.66 -6.53
CA SER A 187 -5.04 -27.94 -7.24
C SER A 187 -3.85 -27.15 -6.66
N LEU A 188 -4.12 -26.05 -5.95
CA LEU A 188 -3.12 -25.18 -5.33
C LEU A 188 -2.72 -25.59 -3.91
N GLY A 189 -3.40 -26.59 -3.32
CA GLY A 189 -3.20 -27.01 -1.94
C GLY A 189 -4.46 -26.82 -1.09
N TYR A 190 -4.30 -26.35 0.14
CA TYR A 190 -5.42 -26.08 1.05
C TYR A 190 -5.71 -24.59 1.07
N GLU A 191 -6.61 -24.15 0.20
CA GLU A 191 -7.02 -22.75 0.09
C GLU A 191 -7.90 -22.36 1.28
N PHE A 192 -7.62 -21.21 1.90
CA PHE A 192 -8.49 -20.61 2.88
C PHE A 192 -9.11 -19.30 2.37
N SER A 193 -10.26 -18.96 2.93
CA SER A 193 -10.93 -17.68 2.72
C SER A 193 -11.58 -17.22 4.02
N THR A 194 -11.64 -15.90 4.19
CA THR A 194 -12.41 -15.23 5.23
C THR A 194 -13.60 -14.52 4.61
N THR A 195 -14.63 -14.21 5.41
CA THR A 195 -15.76 -13.40 4.96
C THR A 195 -15.38 -11.95 4.64
N SER A 196 -14.25 -11.47 5.16
CA SER A 196 -13.78 -10.09 4.94
C SER A 196 -13.00 -9.90 3.64
N GLY A 197 -12.63 -10.97 2.93
CA GLY A 197 -11.89 -10.89 1.66
C GLY A 197 -10.38 -11.16 1.76
N LEU A 198 -9.93 -11.80 2.84
CA LEU A 198 -8.58 -12.37 2.96
C LEU A 198 -8.58 -13.83 2.50
N TYR A 199 -7.63 -14.18 1.64
CA TYR A 199 -7.47 -15.50 1.05
C TYR A 199 -6.01 -15.97 1.17
N GLY A 200 -5.78 -17.28 1.08
CA GLY A 200 -4.42 -17.81 1.08
C GLY A 200 -4.37 -19.32 0.89
N ILE A 201 -3.16 -19.88 0.98
CA ILE A 201 -2.88 -21.31 0.83
C ILE A 201 -2.08 -21.79 2.04
N PHE A 202 -2.48 -22.92 2.61
CA PHE A 202 -1.68 -23.70 3.55
C PHE A 202 -0.90 -24.80 2.84
N ASP A 203 0.33 -25.09 3.32
CA ASP A 203 1.18 -26.19 2.85
C ASP A 203 0.70 -27.59 3.29
N GLY A 204 -0.41 -27.67 4.04
CA GLY A 204 -0.95 -28.90 4.58
C GLY A 204 -2.34 -28.71 5.17
N MET A 205 -2.93 -29.81 5.66
CA MET A 205 -4.29 -29.82 6.21
C MET A 205 -4.35 -29.46 7.70
N GLY A 206 -3.32 -29.84 8.46
CA GLY A 206 -3.32 -29.80 9.93
C GLY A 206 -3.21 -28.38 10.49
N LYS A 207 -3.40 -28.24 11.81
CA LYS A 207 -3.28 -26.94 12.50
C LYS A 207 -1.89 -26.33 12.42
N GLU A 208 -0.86 -27.15 12.30
CA GLU A 208 0.54 -26.72 12.13
C GLU A 208 0.91 -26.36 10.69
N ALA A 209 0.02 -26.60 9.72
CA ALA A 209 0.25 -26.23 8.33
C ALA A 209 0.43 -24.71 8.21
N LYS A 210 1.40 -24.27 7.42
CA LYS A 210 1.82 -22.88 7.33
C LYS A 210 1.25 -22.20 6.10
N ILE A 211 0.97 -20.91 6.25
CA ILE A 211 0.58 -20.05 5.13
C ILE A 211 1.78 -19.86 4.20
N THR A 212 1.65 -20.27 2.95
CA THR A 212 2.68 -20.09 1.90
C THR A 212 2.40 -18.89 1.00
N ASN A 213 1.13 -18.56 0.85
CA ASN A 213 0.64 -17.49 -0.01
C ASN A 213 -0.57 -16.83 0.65
N MET A 214 -0.69 -15.52 0.52
CA MET A 214 -1.82 -14.75 1.04
C MET A 214 -2.13 -13.58 0.12
N TRP A 215 -3.42 -13.28 -0.08
CA TRP A 215 -3.84 -12.18 -0.94
C TRP A 215 -5.20 -11.61 -0.56
N SER A 216 -5.49 -10.45 -1.12
CA SER A 216 -6.81 -9.81 -1.09
C SER A 216 -7.02 -9.04 -2.40
N GLY A 217 -8.29 -8.91 -2.79
CA GLY A 217 -8.68 -8.32 -4.06
C GLY A 217 -8.36 -9.22 -5.24
N VAL A 218 -8.08 -8.60 -6.39
CA VAL A 218 -7.71 -9.31 -7.62
C VAL A 218 -6.36 -9.99 -7.44
N SER A 219 -6.32 -11.30 -7.70
CA SER A 219 -5.10 -12.09 -7.70
C SER A 219 -5.08 -13.02 -8.91
N CYS A 220 -3.89 -13.25 -9.47
CA CYS A 220 -3.65 -14.17 -10.58
C CYS A 220 -2.96 -15.44 -10.07
N ASN A 221 -3.73 -16.30 -9.39
CA ASN A 221 -3.26 -17.63 -9.01
C ASN A 221 -3.66 -18.63 -10.11
N PHE A 222 -2.69 -19.10 -10.90
CA PHE A 222 -2.93 -20.11 -11.93
C PHE A 222 -3.27 -21.45 -11.30
N ARG A 223 -4.36 -22.07 -11.73
CA ARG A 223 -4.83 -23.38 -11.27
C ARG A 223 -4.54 -24.47 -12.30
#